data_AF-A0A957R265-F1
#
_entry.id   AF-A0A957R265-F1
#
_cell.length_a   1.000
_cell.length_b   1.000
_cell.length_c   1.000
_cell.angle_alpha   90.00
_cell.angle_beta   90.00
_cell.angle_gamma   90.00
#
_symmetry.space_group_name_H-M   'P 1'
#
loop_
_entity.id
_entity.type
_entity.pdbx_description
1 polymer ?
#
loop_
_entity_poly.entity_id
_entity_poly.type
_entity_poly.pdbx_seq_one_letter_code
_entity_poly.pdbx_strand_id
1 'polypeptide(L)'
;TYQSNNFGVGLPIAEKNQSNWVYMEPLLANTALQADYAAITKMNEMFREMLAIRQSSKLFRLETAAEVQARQVYYNTGPSQLPGLIVMTLSDKVGTDLDPLHEQLVVLINASDEAQTFSAAELAGFELSMHPVLVNSVDEVVKTATYDPATGTFMVPGRTSVVFVEYASPAELLNGLNVEIDHLVATDVLSYQRAKLLKLQV
;
A
#
# COMPACT_ATOMS: atom_id res chain seq x y z
N THR A 1 -3.29 -11.17 24.18
CA THR A 1 -2.02 -11.04 24.92
C THR A 1 -0.79 -11.09 24.02
N TYR A 2 -0.90 -11.51 22.74
CA TYR A 2 0.22 -11.63 21.79
C TYR A 2 1.36 -12.57 22.24
N GLN A 3 1.08 -13.47 23.19
CA GLN A 3 2.10 -14.38 23.75
C GLN A 3 2.35 -15.63 22.89
N SER A 4 1.45 -15.96 21.97
CA SER A 4 1.57 -17.12 21.08
C SER A 4 0.66 -16.96 19.87
N ASN A 5 1.08 -17.50 18.73
CA ASN A 5 0.26 -17.68 17.53
C ASN A 5 -0.34 -19.09 17.41
N ASN A 6 -0.23 -19.90 18.46
CA ASN A 6 -0.70 -21.29 18.53
C ASN A 6 0.04 -22.27 17.60
N PHE A 7 1.23 -21.92 17.11
CA PHE A 7 2.11 -22.84 16.38
C PHE A 7 2.76 -23.86 17.33
N GLY A 8 2.96 -25.10 16.85
CA GLY A 8 3.72 -26.12 17.61
C GLY A 8 2.99 -26.75 18.79
N VAL A 9 1.66 -26.60 18.92
CA VAL A 9 0.87 -27.13 20.06
C VAL A 9 0.47 -28.61 19.94
N GLY A 10 1.19 -29.36 19.11
CA GLY A 10 0.92 -30.77 18.80
C GLY A 10 0.41 -30.99 17.37
N LEU A 11 0.37 -32.26 16.97
CA LEU A 11 -0.12 -32.65 15.66
C LEU A 11 -1.64 -32.42 15.56
N PRO A 12 -2.13 -31.93 14.40
CA PRO A 12 -3.57 -31.78 14.18
C PRO A 12 -4.25 -33.15 14.08
N ILE A 13 -5.59 -33.20 14.28
CA ILE A 13 -6.35 -34.46 14.36
C ILE A 13 -6.09 -35.41 13.18
N ALA A 14 -5.95 -36.70 13.50
CA ALA A 14 -5.53 -37.74 12.56
C ALA A 14 -6.48 -37.87 11.36
N GLU A 15 -7.79 -37.85 11.61
CA GLU A 15 -8.85 -38.09 10.60
C GLU A 15 -8.66 -37.28 9.32
N LYS A 16 -8.15 -36.05 9.42
CA LYS A 16 -7.94 -35.14 8.28
C LYS A 16 -6.46 -34.93 7.91
N ASN A 17 -5.52 -35.27 8.79
CA ASN A 17 -4.13 -34.79 8.68
C ASN A 17 -3.06 -35.88 8.78
N GLN A 18 -3.39 -37.12 9.15
CA GLN A 18 -2.40 -38.14 9.49
C GLN A 18 -1.38 -38.40 8.37
N SER A 19 -1.83 -38.41 7.11
CA SER A 19 -0.93 -38.59 5.96
C SER A 19 0.13 -37.49 5.84
N ASN A 20 -0.11 -36.31 6.40
CA ASN A 20 0.78 -35.16 6.35
C ASN A 20 1.65 -35.04 7.61
N TRP A 21 1.42 -35.84 8.65
CA TRP A 21 2.16 -35.75 9.91
C TRP A 21 3.67 -35.91 9.73
N VAL A 22 4.11 -36.77 8.80
CA VAL A 22 5.54 -36.95 8.48
C VAL A 22 6.24 -35.65 8.05
N TYR A 23 5.50 -34.70 7.46
CA TYR A 23 6.01 -33.39 7.09
C TYR A 23 5.80 -32.35 8.20
N MET A 24 4.70 -32.44 8.94
CA MET A 24 4.34 -31.49 9.99
C MET A 24 5.21 -31.64 11.24
N GLU A 25 5.49 -32.87 11.66
CA GLU A 25 6.21 -33.19 12.90
C GLU A 25 7.57 -32.46 13.00
N PRO A 26 8.49 -32.54 12.01
CA PRO A 26 9.77 -31.84 12.10
C PRO A 26 9.63 -30.30 12.11
N LEU A 27 8.59 -29.75 11.46
CA LEU A 27 8.34 -28.31 11.43
C LEU A 27 7.76 -27.80 12.76
N LEU A 28 6.77 -28.51 13.31
CA LEU A 28 6.11 -28.15 14.56
C LEU A 28 7.04 -28.30 15.77
N ALA A 29 8.02 -29.21 15.71
CA ALA A 29 9.05 -29.36 16.74
C ALA A 29 10.14 -28.27 16.67
N ASN A 30 10.23 -27.51 15.57
CA ASN A 30 11.26 -26.50 15.38
C ASN A 30 10.85 -25.18 16.05
N THR A 31 11.43 -24.89 17.22
CA THR A 31 11.17 -23.65 17.97
C THR A 31 11.60 -22.38 17.24
N ALA A 32 12.51 -22.46 16.26
CA ALA A 32 12.89 -21.31 15.45
C ALA A 32 11.78 -20.84 14.51
N LEU A 33 10.74 -21.65 14.28
CA LEU A 33 9.56 -21.29 13.49
C LEU A 33 8.43 -20.69 14.33
N GLN A 34 8.55 -20.70 15.66
CA GLN A 34 7.55 -20.14 16.55
C GLN A 34 7.65 -18.61 16.58
N ALA A 35 6.55 -17.92 16.26
CA ALA A 35 6.51 -16.46 16.33
C ALA A 35 6.53 -16.01 17.79
N ASP A 36 7.51 -15.19 18.13
CA ASP A 36 7.59 -14.55 19.44
C ASP A 36 6.68 -13.32 19.53
N TYR A 37 6.66 -12.70 20.71
CA TYR A 37 5.86 -11.50 20.97
C TYR A 37 6.18 -10.38 19.96
N ALA A 38 7.47 -10.14 19.68
CA ALA A 38 7.90 -9.06 18.81
C ALA A 38 7.45 -9.28 17.35
N ALA A 39 7.56 -10.51 16.84
CA ALA A 39 7.07 -10.88 15.51
C ALA A 39 5.55 -10.71 15.41
N ILE A 40 4.80 -11.15 16.42
CA ILE A 40 3.33 -11.03 16.45
C ILE A 40 2.90 -9.56 16.46
N THR A 41 3.51 -8.72 17.32
CA THR A 41 3.15 -7.30 17.39
C THR A 41 3.57 -6.54 16.14
N LYS A 42 4.76 -6.81 15.58
CA LYS A 42 5.23 -6.21 14.33
C LYS A 42 4.27 -6.54 13.18
N MET A 43 3.87 -7.81 13.03
CA MET A 43 2.93 -8.22 12.00
C MET A 43 1.56 -7.53 12.16
N ASN A 44 1.08 -7.38 13.40
CA ASN A 44 -0.17 -6.67 13.67
C ASN A 44 -0.09 -5.19 13.27
N GLU A 45 1.03 -4.52 13.53
CA GLU A 45 1.25 -3.12 13.12
C GLU A 45 1.34 -2.98 11.60
N MET A 46 2.16 -3.81 10.94
CA MET A 46 2.27 -3.83 9.47
C MET A 46 0.91 -4.13 8.80
N PHE A 47 0.09 -5.02 9.38
CA PHE A 47 -1.25 -5.29 8.87
C PHE A 47 -2.17 -4.05 8.96
N ARG A 48 -2.09 -3.31 10.06
CA ARG A 48 -2.84 -2.04 10.22
C ARG A 48 -2.35 -0.97 9.26
N GLU A 49 -1.05 -0.89 8.99
CA GLU A 49 -0.49 0.00 7.95
C GLU A 49 -1.09 -0.31 6.58
N MET A 50 -1.16 -1.58 6.18
CA MET A 50 -1.79 -1.98 4.91
C MET A 50 -3.28 -1.60 4.84
N LEU A 51 -4.02 -1.76 5.94
CA LEU A 51 -5.42 -1.33 6.01
C LEU A 51 -5.56 0.19 5.93
N ALA A 52 -4.65 0.95 6.56
CA ALA A 52 -4.64 2.40 6.50
C ALA A 52 -4.37 2.89 5.07
N ILE A 53 -3.42 2.28 4.36
CA ILE A 53 -3.15 2.56 2.94
C ILE A 53 -4.37 2.22 2.07
N ARG A 54 -5.00 1.07 2.29
CA ARG A 54 -6.23 0.70 1.55
C ARG A 54 -7.36 1.72 1.75
N GLN A 55 -7.45 2.32 2.93
CA GLN A 55 -8.48 3.31 3.24
C GLN A 55 -8.11 4.73 2.81
N SER A 56 -6.82 5.04 2.61
CA SER A 56 -6.34 6.40 2.31
C SER A 56 -6.79 6.91 0.95
N SER A 57 -7.13 6.01 0.01
CA SER A 57 -7.58 6.37 -1.34
C SER A 57 -8.78 5.53 -1.78
N LYS A 58 -9.71 6.13 -2.53
CA LYS A 58 -10.78 5.39 -3.21
C LYS A 58 -10.27 4.56 -4.39
N LEU A 59 -9.10 4.89 -4.94
CA LEU A 59 -8.47 4.14 -6.03
C LEU A 59 -8.20 2.67 -5.66
N PHE A 60 -7.99 2.34 -4.38
CA PHE A 60 -7.87 0.95 -3.91
C PHE A 60 -9.21 0.19 -3.83
N ARG A 61 -10.33 0.87 -4.08
CA ARG A 61 -11.70 0.41 -3.83
C ARG A 61 -12.64 0.85 -4.95
N LEU A 62 -12.16 0.89 -6.19
CA LEU A 62 -12.99 1.15 -7.38
C LEU A 62 -14.19 0.19 -7.39
N GLU A 63 -15.38 0.73 -7.66
CA GLU A 63 -16.64 0.03 -7.43
C GLU A 63 -17.14 -0.70 -8.68
N THR A 64 -16.69 -0.28 -9.85
CA THR A 64 -17.14 -0.83 -11.13
C THR A 64 -16.01 -1.41 -11.98
N ALA A 65 -16.32 -2.41 -12.79
CA ALA A 65 -15.37 -2.98 -13.75
C ALA A 65 -14.88 -1.94 -14.78
N ALA A 66 -15.73 -0.98 -15.15
CA ALA A 66 -15.37 0.09 -16.08
C ALA A 66 -14.31 1.01 -15.48
N GLU A 67 -14.44 1.39 -14.20
CA GLU A 67 -13.41 2.18 -13.50
C GLU A 67 -12.10 1.40 -13.38
N VAL A 68 -12.16 0.11 -13.02
CA VAL A 68 -10.95 -0.74 -12.95
C VAL A 68 -10.24 -0.77 -14.30
N GLN A 69 -10.96 -1.03 -15.39
CA GLN A 69 -10.38 -1.07 -16.74
C GLN A 69 -9.80 0.27 -17.19
N ALA A 70 -10.41 1.38 -16.77
CA ALA A 70 -9.99 2.72 -17.16
C ALA A 70 -8.78 3.24 -16.37
N ARG A 71 -8.59 2.76 -15.13
CA ARG A 71 -7.65 3.37 -14.16
C ARG A 71 -6.52 2.46 -13.71
N GLN A 72 -6.67 1.14 -13.81
CA GLN A 72 -5.68 0.17 -13.35
C GLN A 72 -4.84 -0.35 -14.51
N VAL A 73 -3.51 -0.29 -14.35
CA VAL A 73 -2.57 -0.89 -15.29
C VAL A 73 -1.57 -1.76 -14.54
N TYR A 74 -1.28 -2.94 -15.07
CA TYR A 74 -0.21 -3.80 -14.59
C TYR A 74 1.02 -3.67 -15.49
N TYR A 75 2.17 -3.52 -14.86
CA TYR A 75 3.49 -3.56 -15.46
C TYR A 75 4.18 -4.86 -15.07
N ASN A 76 5.42 -5.06 -15.54
CA ASN A 76 6.18 -6.29 -15.35
C ASN A 76 5.39 -7.54 -15.80
N THR A 77 4.87 -7.51 -17.03
CA THR A 77 4.07 -8.60 -17.61
C THR A 77 4.79 -9.27 -18.78
N GLY A 78 4.25 -10.39 -19.25
CA GLY A 78 4.78 -11.13 -20.39
C GLY A 78 5.93 -12.09 -20.06
N PRO A 79 6.55 -12.70 -21.08
CA PRO A 79 7.56 -13.75 -20.89
C PRO A 79 8.88 -13.27 -20.25
N SER A 80 9.17 -11.97 -20.34
CA SER A 80 10.38 -11.34 -19.80
C SER A 80 10.17 -10.66 -18.45
N GLN A 81 9.05 -10.91 -17.78
CA GLN A 81 8.78 -10.34 -16.46
C GLN A 81 9.85 -10.78 -15.44
N LEU A 82 10.13 -9.90 -14.48
CA LEU A 82 10.88 -10.24 -13.27
C LEU A 82 10.00 -11.15 -12.40
N PRO A 83 10.39 -12.42 -12.17
CA PRO A 83 9.56 -13.34 -11.39
C PRO A 83 9.39 -12.84 -9.95
N GLY A 84 8.17 -12.95 -9.43
CA GLY A 84 7.86 -12.56 -8.05
C GLY A 84 7.62 -11.06 -7.85
N LEU A 85 7.70 -10.23 -8.89
CA LEU A 85 7.35 -8.81 -8.83
C LEU A 85 6.00 -8.54 -9.47
N ILE A 86 5.09 -7.90 -8.72
CA ILE A 86 3.89 -7.28 -9.29
C ILE A 86 4.10 -5.77 -9.23
N VAL A 87 3.83 -5.10 -10.35
CA VAL A 87 3.82 -3.63 -10.44
C VAL A 87 2.45 -3.21 -10.95
N MET A 88 1.73 -2.41 -10.18
CA MET A 88 0.38 -1.97 -10.48
C MET A 88 0.29 -0.46 -10.32
N THR A 89 -0.37 0.21 -11.26
CA THR A 89 -0.71 1.63 -11.13
C THR A 89 -2.21 1.82 -11.04
N LEU A 90 -2.62 2.86 -10.32
CA LEU A 90 -4.01 3.31 -10.21
C LEU A 90 -4.04 4.81 -10.45
N SER A 91 -4.70 5.25 -11.53
CA SER A 91 -4.73 6.66 -11.93
C SER A 91 -6.04 7.34 -11.51
N ASP A 92 -5.95 8.55 -10.98
CA ASP A 92 -7.11 9.42 -10.80
C ASP A 92 -7.36 10.39 -11.95
N LYS A 93 -6.41 10.49 -12.91
CA LYS A 93 -6.46 11.41 -14.06
C LYS A 93 -7.48 11.03 -15.14
N VAL A 94 -8.39 10.07 -14.87
CA VAL A 94 -9.32 9.51 -15.84
C VAL A 94 -10.76 9.68 -15.37
N GLY A 95 -11.53 10.54 -16.06
CA GLY A 95 -12.94 10.75 -15.71
C GLY A 95 -13.11 11.65 -14.48
N THR A 96 -14.03 11.30 -13.59
CA THR A 96 -14.28 12.07 -12.36
C THR A 96 -13.13 11.90 -11.35
N ASP A 97 -12.73 12.97 -10.68
CA ASP A 97 -11.83 12.93 -9.52
C ASP A 97 -12.45 12.07 -8.40
N LEU A 98 -11.73 11.01 -7.99
CA LEU A 98 -12.12 10.10 -6.92
C LEU A 98 -11.24 10.25 -5.67
N ASP A 99 -10.03 10.78 -5.80
CA ASP A 99 -9.06 11.03 -4.75
C ASP A 99 -8.47 12.45 -4.88
N PRO A 100 -9.00 13.42 -4.11
CA PRO A 100 -8.57 14.81 -4.21
C PRO A 100 -7.13 15.05 -3.73
N LEU A 101 -6.47 14.04 -3.15
CA LEU A 101 -5.11 14.14 -2.64
C LEU A 101 -4.07 13.53 -3.59
N HIS A 102 -4.42 12.45 -4.30
CA HIS A 102 -3.47 11.68 -5.09
C HIS A 102 -3.94 11.46 -6.53
N GLU A 103 -3.08 11.84 -7.47
CA GLU A 103 -3.33 11.73 -8.90
C GLU A 103 -2.94 10.37 -9.48
N GLN A 104 -1.95 9.74 -8.85
CA GLN A 104 -1.39 8.48 -9.31
C GLN A 104 -0.86 7.68 -8.11
N LEU A 105 -1.25 6.42 -8.03
CA LEU A 105 -0.64 5.45 -7.11
C LEU A 105 0.16 4.45 -7.92
N VAL A 106 1.33 4.06 -7.40
CA VAL A 106 2.15 2.96 -7.91
C VAL A 106 2.41 1.97 -6.78
N VAL A 107 1.95 0.75 -6.93
CA VAL A 107 2.07 -0.34 -5.96
C VAL A 107 3.04 -1.37 -6.51
N LEU A 108 4.05 -1.72 -5.71
CA LEU A 108 4.99 -2.78 -6.04
C LEU A 108 4.97 -3.82 -4.94
N ILE A 109 4.83 -5.10 -5.32
CA ILE A 109 4.85 -6.24 -4.41
C ILE A 109 5.98 -7.16 -4.87
N ASN A 110 7.07 -7.19 -4.11
CA ASN A 110 8.19 -8.09 -4.32
C ASN A 110 8.08 -9.30 -3.38
N ALA A 111 7.72 -10.45 -3.93
CA ALA A 111 7.64 -11.72 -3.20
C ALA A 111 8.97 -12.50 -3.18
N SER A 112 9.98 -12.04 -3.92
CA SER A 112 11.34 -12.59 -3.88
C SER A 112 12.01 -12.32 -2.52
N ASP A 113 12.99 -13.13 -2.14
CA ASP A 113 13.89 -12.82 -1.02
C ASP A 113 14.99 -11.81 -1.36
N GLU A 114 15.18 -11.53 -2.64
CA GLU A 114 16.15 -10.54 -3.13
C GLU A 114 15.49 -9.21 -3.46
N ALA A 115 16.26 -8.13 -3.36
CA ALA A 115 15.84 -6.83 -3.88
C ALA A 115 15.70 -6.88 -5.40
N GLN A 116 14.66 -6.25 -5.93
CA GLN A 116 14.40 -6.19 -7.36
C GLN A 116 14.34 -4.74 -7.84
N THR A 117 14.95 -4.52 -9.00
CA THR A 117 14.93 -3.22 -9.69
C THR A 117 14.06 -3.34 -10.93
N PHE A 118 13.10 -2.44 -11.07
CA PHE A 118 12.16 -2.40 -12.18
C PHE A 118 12.12 -1.00 -12.79
N SER A 119 12.21 -0.91 -14.11
CA SER A 119 12.14 0.37 -14.82
C SER A 119 11.00 0.35 -15.83
N ALA A 120 10.23 1.43 -15.87
CA ALA A 120 9.24 1.70 -16.92
C ALA A 120 9.37 3.15 -17.35
N ALA A 121 9.71 3.38 -18.62
CA ALA A 121 9.89 4.73 -19.16
C ALA A 121 8.58 5.55 -19.10
N GLU A 122 7.44 4.86 -19.15
CA GLU A 122 6.10 5.43 -19.00
C GLU A 122 5.84 5.99 -17.61
N LEU A 123 6.63 5.57 -16.61
CA LEU A 123 6.57 6.08 -15.25
C LEU A 123 7.67 7.11 -14.96
N ALA A 124 8.52 7.46 -15.92
CA ALA A 124 9.51 8.52 -15.75
C ALA A 124 8.83 9.90 -15.75
N GLY A 125 9.43 10.86 -15.03
CA GLY A 125 8.96 12.24 -14.93
C GLY A 125 7.78 12.47 -13.99
N PHE A 126 7.21 11.41 -13.40
CA PHE A 126 6.22 11.56 -12.33
C PHE A 126 6.92 11.96 -11.02
N GLU A 127 6.31 12.87 -10.28
CA GLU A 127 6.77 13.32 -8.96
C GLU A 127 6.27 12.36 -7.85
N LEU A 128 6.67 11.09 -7.95
CA LEU A 128 6.27 10.06 -7.00
C LEU A 128 7.09 10.13 -5.71
N SER A 129 6.40 9.97 -4.59
CA SER A 129 7.00 9.84 -3.25
C SER A 129 6.42 8.63 -2.54
N MET A 130 7.18 8.04 -1.60
CA MET A 130 6.68 6.90 -0.82
C MET A 130 5.45 7.32 0.01
N HIS A 131 4.43 6.46 0.05
CA HIS A 131 3.20 6.72 0.80
C HIS A 131 3.52 7.03 2.27
N PRO A 132 2.92 8.07 2.90
CA PRO A 132 3.30 8.54 4.24
C PRO A 132 3.24 7.48 5.35
N VAL A 133 2.30 6.54 5.25
CA VAL A 133 2.22 5.39 6.17
C VAL A 133 3.49 4.54 6.13
N LEU A 134 4.08 4.33 4.94
CA LEU A 134 5.28 3.52 4.77
C LEU A 134 6.56 4.27 5.17
N VAL A 135 6.61 5.58 4.92
CA VAL A 135 7.67 6.46 5.42
C VAL A 135 7.79 6.35 6.96
N ASN A 136 6.65 6.25 7.64
CA ASN A 136 6.56 6.12 9.10
C ASN A 136 6.36 4.67 9.56
N SER A 137 6.58 3.68 8.70
CA SER A 137 6.34 2.27 9.02
C SER A 137 7.21 1.78 10.18
N VAL A 138 6.73 0.79 10.92
CA VAL A 138 7.56 0.03 11.89
C VAL A 138 8.54 -0.93 11.21
N ASP A 139 8.38 -1.17 9.91
CA ASP A 139 9.31 -1.97 9.12
C ASP A 139 10.37 -1.10 8.45
N GLU A 140 11.59 -1.11 8.99
CA GLU A 140 12.71 -0.34 8.43
C GLU A 140 13.10 -0.80 7.02
N VAL A 141 12.77 -2.05 6.64
CA VAL A 141 13.10 -2.59 5.30
C VAL A 141 12.34 -1.83 4.22
N VAL A 142 11.03 -1.64 4.33
CA VAL A 142 10.23 -0.96 3.29
C VAL A 142 10.70 0.49 3.05
N LYS A 143 11.22 1.16 4.08
CA LYS A 143 11.75 2.54 3.98
C LYS A 143 12.96 2.67 3.06
N THR A 144 13.63 1.55 2.76
CA THR A 144 14.78 1.53 1.85
C THR A 144 14.38 1.44 0.37
N ALA A 145 13.09 1.26 0.06
CA ALA A 145 12.61 1.30 -1.31
C ALA A 145 12.79 2.70 -1.92
N THR A 146 13.15 2.75 -3.20
CA THR A 146 13.45 4.01 -3.89
C THR A 146 12.72 4.11 -5.23
N TYR A 147 12.60 5.34 -5.71
CA TYR A 147 12.14 5.66 -7.05
C TYR A 147 13.04 6.76 -7.63
N ASP A 148 13.48 6.56 -8.87
CA ASP A 148 14.22 7.54 -9.67
C ASP A 148 13.32 8.13 -10.76
N PRO A 149 12.91 9.40 -10.64
CA PRO A 149 12.04 10.04 -11.62
C PRO A 149 12.69 10.25 -12.98
N ALA A 150 14.02 10.31 -13.08
CA ALA A 150 14.69 10.53 -14.36
C ALA A 150 14.50 9.33 -15.31
N THR A 151 14.36 8.13 -14.75
CA THR A 151 14.33 6.88 -15.51
C THR A 151 13.05 6.06 -15.30
N GLY A 152 12.20 6.44 -14.34
CA GLY A 152 11.04 5.64 -13.96
C GLY A 152 11.45 4.33 -13.27
N THR A 153 12.55 4.34 -12.54
CA THR A 153 13.15 3.13 -11.94
C THR A 153 12.81 3.03 -10.47
N PHE A 154 12.30 1.86 -10.07
CA PHE A 154 11.99 1.50 -8.70
C PHE A 154 12.97 0.44 -8.21
N MET A 155 13.45 0.58 -6.97
CA MET A 155 14.12 -0.50 -6.25
C MET A 155 13.22 -0.91 -5.09
N VAL A 156 12.88 -2.20 -5.01
CA VAL A 156 12.03 -2.76 -3.96
C VAL A 156 12.79 -3.87 -3.24
N PRO A 157 13.01 -3.76 -1.92
CA PRO A 157 13.68 -4.80 -1.14
C PRO A 157 12.95 -6.15 -1.22
N GLY A 158 13.64 -7.23 -0.85
CA GLY A 158 13.02 -8.55 -0.77
C GLY A 158 11.82 -8.57 0.18
N ARG A 159 10.81 -9.37 -0.15
CA ARG A 159 9.61 -9.62 0.66
C ARG A 159 8.89 -8.35 1.11
N THR A 160 8.85 -7.34 0.24
CA THR A 160 8.34 -6.00 0.54
C THR A 160 7.18 -5.62 -0.37
N SER A 161 6.15 -5.02 0.21
CA SER A 161 5.09 -4.31 -0.52
C SER A 161 5.24 -2.82 -0.27
N VAL A 162 5.38 -2.02 -1.33
CA VAL A 162 5.55 -0.57 -1.25
C VAL A 162 4.54 0.13 -2.13
N VAL A 163 4.09 1.30 -1.67
CA VAL A 163 3.19 2.19 -2.41
C VAL A 163 3.88 3.54 -2.54
N PHE A 164 3.96 4.03 -3.76
CA PHE A 164 4.33 5.40 -4.10
C PHE A 164 3.09 6.17 -4.55
N VAL A 165 3.06 7.46 -4.28
CA VAL A 165 1.95 8.38 -4.58
C VAL A 165 2.47 9.62 -5.29
N GLU A 166 1.74 10.09 -6.28
CA GLU A 166 1.85 11.43 -6.84
C GLU A 166 0.75 12.27 -6.20
N TYR A 167 1.13 13.38 -5.58
CA TYR A 167 0.17 14.32 -5.02
C TYR A 167 -0.45 15.19 -6.10
N ALA A 168 -1.71 15.58 -5.91
CA ALA A 168 -2.31 16.64 -6.70
C ALA A 168 -1.49 17.94 -6.59
N SER A 169 -1.54 18.76 -7.64
CA SER A 169 -0.79 20.02 -7.63
C SER A 169 -1.23 20.92 -6.48
N PRO A 170 -0.38 21.85 -6.01
CA PRO A 170 -0.79 22.79 -4.97
C PRO A 170 -2.10 23.52 -5.28
N ALA A 171 -2.35 23.85 -6.56
CA ALA A 171 -3.59 24.49 -6.98
C ALA A 171 -4.82 23.57 -6.85
N GLU A 172 -4.69 22.30 -7.22
CA GLU A 172 -5.75 21.30 -7.08
C GLU A 172 -6.06 21.01 -5.61
N LEU A 173 -5.02 20.86 -4.78
CA LEU A 173 -5.18 20.68 -3.33
C LEU A 173 -5.89 21.88 -2.68
N LEU A 174 -5.52 23.11 -3.05
CA LEU A 174 -6.18 24.33 -2.58
C LEU A 174 -7.65 24.38 -3.00
N ASN A 175 -7.95 23.99 -4.25
CA ASN A 175 -9.33 23.90 -4.72
C ASN A 175 -10.12 22.84 -3.95
N GLY A 176 -9.56 21.65 -3.72
CA GLY A 176 -10.19 20.59 -2.93
C GLY A 176 -10.48 21.03 -1.49
N LEU A 177 -9.52 21.70 -0.84
CA LEU A 177 -9.72 22.29 0.50
C LEU A 177 -10.84 23.33 0.51
N ASN A 178 -10.91 24.18 -0.50
CA ASN A 178 -11.96 25.19 -0.61
C ASN A 178 -13.35 24.57 -0.75
N VAL A 179 -13.47 23.49 -1.55
CA VAL A 179 -14.70 22.73 -1.71
C VAL A 179 -15.12 22.07 -0.40
N GLU A 180 -14.19 21.45 0.33
CA GLU A 180 -14.48 20.82 1.63
C GLU A 180 -14.92 21.88 2.66
N ILE A 181 -14.25 23.04 2.71
CA ILE A 181 -14.66 24.15 3.57
C ILE A 181 -16.10 24.59 3.25
N ASP A 182 -16.44 24.72 1.96
CA ASP A 182 -17.80 25.09 1.55
C ASP A 182 -18.83 24.03 1.91
N HIS A 183 -18.48 22.75 1.77
CA HIS A 183 -19.33 21.64 2.20
C HIS A 183 -19.60 21.67 3.71
N LEU A 184 -18.56 21.91 4.53
CA LEU A 184 -18.71 22.03 5.99
C LEU A 184 -19.58 23.22 6.39
N VAL A 185 -19.55 24.32 5.62
CA VAL A 185 -20.49 25.45 5.82
C VAL A 185 -21.91 25.04 5.43
N ALA A 186 -22.09 24.36 4.30
CA ALA A 186 -23.40 23.92 3.83
C ALA A 186 -24.06 22.90 4.77
N THR A 187 -23.27 22.12 5.50
CA THR A 187 -23.75 21.16 6.53
C THR A 187 -23.79 21.75 7.94
N ASP A 188 -23.66 23.08 8.10
CA ASP A 188 -23.66 23.79 9.39
C ASP A 188 -22.58 23.34 10.41
N VAL A 189 -21.54 22.63 9.94
CA VAL A 189 -20.41 22.20 10.79
C VAL A 189 -19.46 23.37 11.03
N LEU A 190 -19.31 24.25 10.05
CA LEU A 190 -18.42 25.42 10.10
C LEU A 190 -19.21 26.71 9.84
N SER A 191 -19.02 27.74 10.67
CA SER A 191 -19.67 29.02 10.40
C SER A 191 -19.04 29.74 9.22
N TYR A 192 -19.85 30.48 8.46
CA TYR A 192 -19.37 31.27 7.30
C TYR A 192 -18.19 32.18 7.64
N GLN A 193 -18.20 32.84 8.82
CA GLN A 193 -17.10 33.71 9.23
C GLN A 193 -15.80 32.94 9.48
N ARG A 194 -15.86 31.74 10.06
CA ARG A 194 -14.68 30.88 10.26
C ARG A 194 -14.18 30.32 8.94
N ALA A 195 -15.08 29.91 8.05
CA ALA A 195 -14.72 29.47 6.70
C ALA A 195 -13.99 30.56 5.92
N LYS A 196 -14.48 31.82 5.96
CA LYS A 196 -13.82 32.95 5.30
C LYS A 196 -12.39 33.19 5.83
N LEU A 197 -12.17 33.02 7.14
CA LEU A 197 -10.84 33.15 7.73
C LEU A 197 -9.90 32.01 7.32
N LEU A 198 -10.39 30.78 7.31
CA LEU A 198 -9.62 29.61 6.85
C LEU A 198 -9.18 29.78 5.40
N LYS A 199 -10.07 30.21 4.51
CA LYS A 199 -9.78 30.47 3.09
C LYS A 199 -8.80 31.62 2.83
N LEU A 200 -8.49 32.45 3.83
CA LEU A 200 -7.49 33.51 3.72
C LEU A 200 -6.10 33.05 4.20
N GLN A 201 -6.02 31.88 4.83
CA GLN A 201 -4.78 31.30 5.36
C GLN A 201 -4.16 30.26 4.43
N VAL A 202 -4.89 29.87 3.38
CA VAL A 202 -4.46 28.95 2.31
C VAL A 202 -4.39 29.73 1.01
#